data_AF-A0A1J3FB85-F1
#
_entry.id   AF-A0A1J3FB85-F1
#
_cell.length_a   1.000
_cell.length_b   1.000
_cell.length_c   1.000
_cell.angle_alpha   90.00
_cell.angle_beta   90.00
_cell.angle_gamma   90.00
#
_symmetry.space_group_name_H-M   'P 1'
#
loop_
_entity.id
_entity.type
_entity.pdbx_description
1 polymer ?
#
loop_
_entity_poly.entity_id
_entity_poly.type
_entity_poly.pdbx_seq_one_letter_code
_entity_poly.pdbx_strand_id
1 'polypeptide(L)'
;MHFPLVSAWNKRRRSKSLSYDSDPWVYRAAECWQIEDQTSSQPRKRRYGSSVYTLKEMEEATSSFSDDNLLGKGGFGRVYKGTLKTGEVVAIKKMDLP
;
A
#
# COMPACT_ATOMS: atom_id res chain seq x y z
N MET A 1 16.76 0.72 39.72
CA MET A 1 16.09 0.91 38.43
C MET A 1 16.59 -0.19 37.51
N HIS A 2 15.74 -1.13 37.12
CA HIS A 2 16.12 -2.35 36.40
C HIS A 2 15.52 -2.30 35.00
N PHE A 3 16.36 -2.27 33.97
CA PHE A 3 15.93 -2.39 32.57
C PHE A 3 16.43 -3.72 32.02
N PRO A 4 15.55 -4.63 31.55
CA PRO A 4 15.99 -5.69 30.67
C PRO A 4 15.75 -5.25 29.21
N LEU A 5 16.85 -4.95 28.53
CA LEU A 5 16.93 -5.08 27.07
C LEU A 5 17.02 -6.57 26.75
N VAL A 6 16.04 -7.11 26.02
CA VAL A 6 16.25 -8.34 25.24
C VAL A 6 15.55 -8.21 23.89
N SER A 7 16.35 -7.96 22.85
CA SER A 7 15.96 -8.19 21.46
C SER A 7 16.45 -9.58 21.05
N ALA A 8 15.56 -10.45 20.57
CA ALA A 8 15.90 -11.51 19.61
C ALA A 8 14.64 -12.13 19.01
N TRP A 9 14.16 -11.60 17.88
CA TRP A 9 13.13 -12.27 17.08
C TRP A 9 13.79 -13.22 16.07
N ASN A 10 13.77 -14.53 16.38
CA ASN A 10 14.30 -15.57 15.49
C ASN A 10 13.19 -16.12 14.58
N LYS A 11 13.18 -15.73 13.31
CA LYS A 11 12.20 -16.22 12.32
C LYS A 11 12.76 -17.45 11.59
N ARG A 12 12.76 -18.61 12.27
CA ARG A 12 13.10 -19.89 11.65
C ARG A 12 11.98 -20.29 10.68
N ARG A 13 12.19 -20.11 9.37
CA ARG A 13 11.33 -20.70 8.33
C ARG A 13 11.37 -22.22 8.45
N ARG A 14 10.38 -22.80 9.11
CA ARG A 14 10.12 -24.24 9.03
C ARG A 14 9.23 -24.46 7.82
N SER A 15 9.82 -24.84 6.70
CA SER A 15 9.06 -25.49 5.62
C SER A 15 8.47 -26.78 6.20
N LYS A 16 7.14 -26.85 6.27
CA LYS A 16 6.41 -28.07 6.60
C LYS A 16 5.41 -28.31 5.47
N SER A 17 5.74 -29.27 4.63
CA SER A 17 4.80 -29.98 3.79
C SER A 17 3.79 -30.71 4.67
N LEU A 18 2.49 -30.43 4.57
CA LEU A 18 1.45 -31.46 4.62
C LEU A 18 0.06 -30.93 4.29
N SER A 19 -0.64 -31.74 3.48
CA SER A 19 -2.08 -31.97 3.37
C SER A 19 -3.02 -30.76 3.33
N TYR A 20 -3.54 -30.52 2.12
CA TYR A 20 -4.89 -30.00 1.91
C TYR A 20 -5.90 -30.92 2.60
N ASP A 21 -6.24 -30.64 3.85
CA ASP A 21 -7.62 -30.76 4.28
C ASP A 21 -7.84 -29.97 5.57
N SER A 22 -8.69 -28.95 5.47
CA SER A 22 -9.44 -28.35 6.58
C SER A 22 -8.66 -27.66 7.73
N ASP A 23 -8.09 -26.48 7.47
CA ASP A 23 -7.74 -25.50 8.52
C ASP A 23 -8.55 -24.18 8.33
N PRO A 24 -9.53 -23.87 9.20
CA PRO A 24 -10.35 -22.65 9.10
C PRO A 24 -9.62 -21.34 9.42
N TRP A 25 -8.36 -21.42 9.86
CA TRP A 25 -7.54 -20.28 10.29
C TRP A 25 -6.26 -20.09 9.44
N VAL A 26 -6.21 -20.67 8.23
CA VAL A 26 -5.18 -20.27 7.26
C VAL A 26 -5.43 -18.81 6.89
N TYR A 27 -4.54 -17.94 7.37
CA TYR A 27 -4.47 -16.56 6.94
C TYR A 27 -4.20 -16.54 5.42
N ARG A 28 -5.28 -16.41 4.63
CA ARG A 28 -5.18 -16.15 3.19
C ARG A 28 -4.45 -14.83 3.05
N ALA A 29 -3.25 -14.87 2.45
CA ALA A 29 -2.55 -13.66 2.06
C ALA A 29 -3.56 -12.79 1.31
N ALA A 30 -3.84 -11.60 1.85
CA ALA A 30 -4.93 -10.72 1.44
C ALA A 30 -5.19 -10.88 -0.06
N GLU A 31 -6.25 -11.59 -0.39
CA GLU A 31 -6.72 -11.67 -1.77
C GLU A 31 -6.98 -10.22 -2.13
N CYS A 32 -6.11 -9.68 -3.01
CA CYS A 32 -6.25 -8.34 -3.52
C CYS A 32 -7.70 -8.21 -3.96
N TRP A 33 -8.44 -7.26 -3.37
CA TRP A 33 -9.80 -6.95 -3.77
C TRP A 33 -9.82 -6.78 -5.28
N GLN A 34 -10.24 -7.83 -5.99
CA GLN A 34 -10.47 -7.84 -7.41
C GLN A 34 -11.81 -7.16 -7.59
N ILE A 35 -11.77 -5.83 -7.67
CA ILE A 35 -12.82 -5.12 -8.40
C ILE A 35 -12.57 -5.47 -9.86
N GLU A 36 -13.32 -6.47 -10.34
CA GLU A 36 -13.34 -6.85 -11.74
C GLU A 36 -13.93 -5.69 -12.53
N ASP A 37 -13.07 -4.90 -13.17
CA ASP A 37 -13.49 -4.10 -14.30
C ASP A 37 -12.77 -4.61 -15.55
N GLN A 38 -13.59 -5.14 -16.45
CA GLN A 38 -13.22 -5.77 -17.70
C GLN A 38 -12.61 -4.73 -18.64
N THR A 39 -11.29 -4.54 -18.59
CA THR A 39 -10.54 -3.93 -19.71
C THR A 39 -9.29 -4.75 -20.00
N SER A 40 -9.31 -5.37 -21.17
CA SER A 40 -8.34 -6.32 -21.70
C SER A 40 -7.00 -5.67 -22.07
N SER A 41 -6.19 -5.30 -21.07
CA SER A 41 -4.77 -5.02 -21.32
C SER A 41 -3.91 -5.61 -20.20
N GLN A 42 -3.04 -6.54 -20.61
CA GLN A 42 -1.98 -7.17 -19.82
C GLN A 42 -1.40 -6.22 -18.75
N PRO A 43 -1.25 -6.64 -17.47
CA PRO A 43 -0.60 -5.82 -16.46
C PRO A 43 0.84 -5.59 -16.90
N ARG A 44 1.15 -4.36 -17.34
CA ARG A 44 2.50 -4.01 -17.76
C ARG A 44 3.43 -4.27 -16.58
N LYS A 45 4.44 -5.14 -16.77
CA LYS A 45 5.53 -5.35 -15.80
C LYS A 45 6.04 -3.97 -15.41
N ARG A 46 5.67 -3.51 -14.21
CA ARG A 46 6.05 -2.18 -13.73
C ARG A 46 7.57 -2.19 -13.66
N ARG A 47 8.23 -1.29 -14.39
CA ARG A 47 9.62 -0.99 -14.11
C ARG A 47 9.61 -0.40 -12.70
N TYR A 48 10.08 -1.17 -11.72
CA TYR A 48 10.24 -0.73 -10.34
C TYR A 48 11.36 0.32 -10.31
N GLY A 49 11.00 1.56 -10.65
CA GLY A 49 11.86 2.72 -10.60
C GLY A 49 11.14 3.85 -9.89
N SER A 50 11.91 4.73 -9.25
CA SER A 50 11.37 5.99 -8.75
C SER A 50 10.93 6.86 -9.94
N SER A 51 9.82 7.56 -9.79
CA SER A 51 9.31 8.52 -10.76
C SER A 51 9.19 9.88 -10.09
N VAL A 52 9.53 10.94 -10.82
CA VAL A 52 9.42 12.32 -10.33
C VAL A 52 8.11 12.90 -10.83
N TYR A 53 7.32 13.46 -9.92
CA TYR A 53 6.06 14.13 -10.22
C TYR A 53 6.11 15.57 -9.71
N THR A 54 5.49 16.47 -10.44
CA THR A 54 5.33 17.86 -10.05
C THR A 54 4.18 18.01 -9.05
N LEU A 55 4.19 19.09 -8.25
CA LEU A 55 3.08 19.39 -7.32
C LEU A 55 1.74 19.49 -8.05
N LYS A 56 1.73 20.16 -9.21
CA LYS A 56 0.54 20.31 -10.05
C LYS A 56 -0.06 18.97 -10.47
N GLU A 57 0.78 18.00 -10.85
CA GLU A 57 0.31 16.65 -11.20
C GLU A 57 -0.30 15.92 -9.99
N MET A 58 0.28 16.11 -8.80
CA MET A 58 -0.27 15.54 -7.56
C MET A 58 -1.59 16.19 -7.17
N GLU A 59 -1.72 17.51 -7.35
CA GLU A 59 -2.96 18.26 -7.14
C GLU A 59 -4.05 17.80 -8.11
N GLU A 60 -3.76 17.74 -9.41
CA GLU A 60 -4.69 17.23 -10.41
C GLU A 60 -5.13 15.79 -10.09
N ALA A 61 -4.19 14.93 -9.68
CA ALA A 61 -4.50 13.54 -9.33
C ALA A 61 -5.40 13.40 -8.11
N THR A 62 -5.34 14.33 -7.15
CA THR A 62 -6.06 14.26 -5.86
C THR A 62 -7.23 15.23 -5.76
N SER A 63 -7.60 15.90 -6.86
CA SER A 63 -8.59 16.98 -6.86
C SER A 63 -8.22 18.09 -5.87
N SER A 64 -7.00 18.60 -5.99
CA SER A 64 -6.41 19.64 -5.12
C SER A 64 -6.34 19.24 -3.64
N PHE A 65 -5.98 17.98 -3.36
CA PHE A 65 -5.96 17.42 -2.01
C PHE A 65 -7.33 17.55 -1.28
N SER A 66 -8.43 17.33 -2.00
CA SER A 66 -9.78 17.33 -1.42
C SER A 66 -9.88 16.30 -0.29
N ASP A 67 -10.61 16.66 0.77
CA ASP A 67 -10.88 15.76 1.89
C ASP A 67 -11.72 14.54 1.47
N ASP A 68 -12.44 14.60 0.34
CA ASP A 68 -13.13 13.44 -0.26
C ASP A 68 -12.16 12.32 -0.67
N ASN A 69 -10.92 12.70 -0.98
CA ASN A 69 -9.85 11.77 -1.33
C ASN A 69 -8.96 11.45 -0.12
N LEU A 70 -9.26 11.92 1.10
CA LEU A 70 -8.46 11.64 2.28
C LEU A 70 -8.58 10.16 2.68
N LEU A 71 -7.47 9.43 2.60
CA LEU A 71 -7.37 8.05 3.06
C LEU A 71 -7.01 7.95 4.54
N GLY A 72 -6.29 8.95 5.07
CA GLY A 72 -5.96 8.98 6.49
C GLY A 72 -5.02 10.12 6.89
N LYS A 73 -4.93 10.33 8.20
CA LYS A 73 -4.06 11.33 8.83
C LYS A 73 -3.19 10.63 9.88
N GLY A 74 -1.90 10.94 9.88
CA GLY A 74 -0.94 10.46 10.88
C GLY A 74 0.00 11.56 11.35
N GLY A 75 0.97 11.21 12.20
CA GLY A 75 1.92 12.19 12.77
C GLY A 75 2.84 12.87 11.75
N PHE A 76 2.91 12.34 10.53
CA PHE A 76 3.75 12.86 9.44
C PHE A 76 2.92 13.56 8.35
N GLY A 77 1.63 13.77 8.57
CA GLY A 77 0.74 14.45 7.63
C GLY A 77 -0.41 13.57 7.12
N ARG A 78 -0.88 13.88 5.92
CA ARG A 78 -2.12 13.35 5.34
C ARG A 78 -1.83 12.49 4.11
N VAL A 79 -2.61 11.44 3.93
CA VAL A 79 -2.52 10.54 2.77
C VAL A 79 -3.79 10.65 1.97
N TYR A 80 -3.67 10.94 0.68
CA TYR A 80 -4.78 11.11 -0.25
C TYR A 80 -4.77 10.04 -1.33
N LYS A 81 -5.96 9.65 -1.79
CA LYS A 81 -6.17 8.86 -3.01
C LYS A 81 -5.93 9.77 -4.21
N GLY A 82 -5.02 9.36 -5.08
CA GLY A 82 -4.74 10.05 -6.33
C GLY A 82 -5.00 9.14 -7.53
N THR A 83 -5.48 9.70 -8.63
CA THR A 83 -5.53 9.01 -9.92
C THR A 83 -4.64 9.76 -10.90
N LEU A 84 -3.51 9.15 -11.28
CA LEU A 84 -2.58 9.75 -12.24
C LEU A 84 -3.24 9.85 -13.63
N LYS A 85 -2.71 10.70 -14.52
CA LYS A 85 -3.16 10.83 -15.92
C LYS A 85 -3.13 9.52 -16.70
N THR A 86 -2.30 8.58 -16.25
CA THR A 86 -2.21 7.22 -16.79
C THR A 86 -3.40 6.33 -16.41
N GLY A 87 -4.30 6.80 -15.55
CA GLY A 87 -5.38 6.01 -14.95
C GLY A 87 -4.94 5.21 -13.72
N GLU A 88 -3.68 5.30 -13.32
CA GLU A 88 -3.17 4.55 -12.17
C GLU A 88 -3.62 5.18 -10.84
N VAL A 89 -4.23 4.36 -9.99
CA VAL A 89 -4.61 4.75 -8.63
C VAL A 89 -3.41 4.61 -7.68
N VAL A 90 -3.07 5.70 -7.00
CA VAL A 90 -1.91 5.82 -6.10
C VAL A 90 -2.32 6.45 -4.77
N ALA A 91 -1.46 6.29 -3.76
CA ALA A 91 -1.56 7.02 -2.50
C ALA A 91 -0.51 8.13 -2.46
N ILE A 92 -0.93 9.39 -2.28
CA ILE A 92 -0.06 10.55 -2.21
C ILE A 92 0.01 11.03 -0.76
N LYS A 93 1.21 11.02 -0.16
CA LYS A 93 1.43 11.50 1.21
C LYS A 93 1.90 12.95 1.18
N LYS A 94 1.07 13.86 1.69
CA LYS A 94 1.42 15.26 1.94
C LYS A 94 1.98 15.39 3.35
N MET A 95 3.24 15.79 3.44
CA MET A 95 3.90 15.98 4.72
C MET A 95 3.44 17.28 5.37
N ASP A 96 2.94 17.20 6.60
CA ASP A 96 2.68 18.38 7.44
C ASP A 96 3.99 18.67 8.19
N LEU A 97 4.93 19.37 7.53
CA LEU A 97 6.17 19.81 8.17
C LEU A 97 5.85 20.99 9.11
N PRO A 98 6.48 21.06 10.31
CA PRO A 98 6.40 22.21 11.20
C PRO A 98 7.14 23.43 10.63
#